data_AF-A0A410VDC8-F1
#
_entry.id   AF-A0A410VDC8-F1
#
_cell.length_a   1.000
_cell.length_b   1.000
_cell.length_c   1.000
_cell.angle_alpha   90.00
_cell.angle_beta   90.00
_cell.angle_gamma   90.00
#
_symmetry.space_group_name_H-M   'P 1'
#
loop_
_entity.id
_entity.type
_entity.pdbx_description
1 polymer ?
#
loop_
_entity_poly.entity_id
_entity_poly.type
_entity_poly.pdbx_seq_one_letter_code
_entity_poly.pdbx_strand_id
1 'polypeptide(L)'
;MTGITLTTEQIRNAPAPVRQWIEQEVITSLGLAPRPPVAAPVQTAHLVACSVDDVAGVLEHIRGTFPAVNVLFEFGRPGISYGQPAVMTFRLMDILHHTRLHEIGQVMTCLEMINQALTVVRKDPSARFCGYDNEGHCLIAPQTQASIATLWQDMMARQQAQQPNANDRIAPAA
;
A
#
# COMPACT_ATOMS: atom_id res chain seq x y z
N MET A 1 15.40 29.68 -32.60
CA MET A 1 14.01 29.43 -32.15
C MET A 1 13.08 29.92 -33.24
N THR A 2 12.44 29.01 -33.95
CA THR A 2 11.42 29.34 -34.96
C THR A 2 10.06 29.27 -34.26
N GLY A 3 9.46 30.43 -33.98
CA GLY A 3 8.11 30.52 -33.44
C GLY A 3 7.11 30.65 -34.57
N ILE A 4 6.04 29.85 -34.55
CA ILE A 4 4.91 29.97 -35.47
C ILE A 4 3.75 30.58 -34.67
N THR A 5 3.17 31.66 -35.17
CA THR A 5 1.96 32.25 -34.57
C THR A 5 0.76 31.84 -35.43
N LEU A 6 -0.19 31.14 -34.82
CA LEU A 6 -1.43 30.71 -35.48
C LEU A 6 -2.61 31.42 -34.81
N THR A 7 -3.56 31.89 -35.62
CA THR A 7 -4.83 32.41 -35.10
C THR A 7 -5.81 31.27 -34.82
N THR A 8 -6.79 31.53 -33.94
CA THR A 8 -7.86 30.56 -33.62
C THR A 8 -8.63 30.10 -34.86
N GLU A 9 -8.80 30.99 -35.84
CA GLU A 9 -9.47 30.68 -37.11
C GLU A 9 -8.63 29.75 -37.99
N GLN A 10 -7.30 29.96 -38.05
CA GLN A 10 -6.39 29.08 -38.76
C GLN A 10 -6.35 27.67 -38.17
N ILE A 11 -6.41 27.55 -36.85
CA ILE A 11 -6.48 26.25 -36.15
C ILE A 11 -7.81 25.53 -36.46
N ARG A 12 -8.93 26.26 -36.44
CA ARG A 12 -10.25 25.70 -36.71
C ARG A 12 -10.39 25.21 -38.15
N ASN A 13 -9.84 25.94 -39.12
CA ASN A 13 -9.91 25.62 -40.54
C ASN A 13 -8.78 24.69 -41.02
N ALA A 14 -7.84 24.32 -40.15
CA ALA A 14 -6.76 23.38 -40.50
C ALA A 14 -7.30 21.97 -40.83
N PRO A 15 -6.61 21.21 -41.71
CA PRO A 15 -6.89 19.80 -41.93
C PRO A 15 -6.89 19.01 -40.62
N ALA A 16 -7.76 18.00 -40.51
CA ALA A 16 -7.92 17.22 -39.28
C ALA A 16 -6.60 16.65 -38.70
N PRO A 17 -5.66 16.11 -39.50
CA PRO A 17 -4.37 15.64 -38.99
C PRO A 17 -3.52 16.76 -38.37
N VAL A 18 -3.60 17.97 -38.93
CA VAL A 18 -2.85 19.14 -38.45
C VAL A 18 -3.44 19.64 -37.13
N ARG A 19 -4.77 19.66 -37.02
CA ARG A 19 -5.44 20.04 -35.77
C ARG A 19 -5.12 19.06 -34.63
N GLN A 20 -5.16 17.76 -34.91
CA GLN A 20 -4.78 16.73 -33.95
C GLN A 20 -3.32 16.86 -33.50
N TRP A 21 -2.42 17.17 -34.43
CA TRP A 21 -1.02 17.43 -34.09
C TRP A 21 -0.86 18.66 -33.19
N ILE A 22 -1.55 19.78 -33.50
CA ILE A 22 -1.53 20.99 -32.67
C ILE A 22 -2.05 20.70 -31.25
N GLU A 23 -3.15 19.95 -31.13
CA GLU A 23 -3.72 19.55 -29.84
C GLU A 23 -2.72 18.71 -29.02
N GLN A 24 -2.07 17.72 -29.65
CA GLN A 24 -1.04 16.90 -29.00
C GLN A 24 0.17 17.72 -28.57
N GLU A 25 0.63 18.66 -29.39
CA GLU A 25 1.80 19.50 -29.10
C GLU A 25 1.52 20.45 -27.91
N VAL A 26 0.31 21.02 -27.84
CA VAL A 26 -0.13 21.87 -26.73
C VAL A 26 -0.27 21.05 -25.44
N ILE A 27 -0.89 19.87 -25.51
CA ILE A 27 -1.02 18.96 -24.36
C ILE A 27 0.37 18.56 -23.82
N THR A 28 1.31 18.26 -24.73
CA THR A 28 2.68 17.89 -24.37
C THR A 28 3.44 19.07 -23.77
N SER A 29 3.35 20.25 -24.37
CA SER A 29 4.03 21.47 -23.91
C SER A 29 3.51 21.99 -22.57
N LEU A 30 2.22 21.81 -22.29
CA LEU A 30 1.59 22.20 -21.02
C LEU A 30 1.72 21.12 -19.94
N GLY A 31 2.30 19.95 -20.25
CA GLY A 31 2.37 18.82 -19.31
C GLY A 31 0.99 18.26 -18.93
N LEU A 32 -0.03 18.53 -19.74
CA LEU A 32 -1.41 18.05 -19.56
C LEU A 32 -1.62 16.65 -20.15
N ALA A 33 -0.59 16.10 -20.81
CA ALA A 33 -0.61 14.72 -21.24
C ALA A 33 -0.91 13.83 -20.02
N PRO A 34 -1.90 12.92 -20.09
CA PRO A 34 -2.03 11.87 -19.11
C PRO A 34 -0.66 11.25 -18.99
N ARG A 35 -0.03 11.37 -17.81
CA ARG A 35 1.27 10.77 -17.57
C ARG A 35 1.10 9.30 -17.98
N PRO A 36 1.82 8.80 -19.00
CA PRO A 36 1.82 7.37 -19.26
C PRO A 36 2.15 6.74 -17.91
N PRO A 37 1.40 5.70 -17.46
CA PRO A 37 1.65 5.12 -16.15
C PRO A 37 3.16 4.88 -16.10
N VAL A 38 3.82 5.62 -15.21
CA VAL A 38 5.25 5.43 -14.96
C VAL A 38 5.33 3.93 -14.73
N ALA A 39 6.09 3.23 -15.58
CA ALA A 39 6.32 1.80 -15.43
C ALA A 39 6.57 1.59 -13.94
N ALA A 40 5.65 0.87 -13.30
CA ALA A 40 5.54 0.91 -11.85
C ALA A 40 6.95 0.66 -11.28
N PRO A 41 7.43 1.50 -10.34
CA PRO A 41 8.82 1.47 -9.92
C PRO A 41 9.23 0.03 -9.63
N VAL A 42 10.47 -0.36 -9.93
CA VAL A 42 10.97 -1.76 -9.85
C VAL A 42 10.58 -2.48 -8.54
N GLN A 43 10.31 -1.72 -7.47
CA GLN A 43 9.83 -2.17 -6.16
C GLN A 43 8.40 -2.73 -6.15
N THR A 44 7.51 -2.34 -7.07
CA THR A 44 6.17 -2.94 -7.22
C THR A 44 6.17 -4.21 -8.05
N ALA A 45 7.20 -4.45 -8.87
CA ALA A 45 7.28 -5.59 -9.78
C ALA A 45 7.36 -6.96 -9.05
N HIS A 46 7.63 -6.95 -7.75
CA HIS A 46 7.71 -8.14 -6.91
C HIS A 46 6.75 -8.12 -5.72
N LEU A 47 5.72 -7.26 -5.76
CA LEU A 47 4.67 -7.29 -4.75
C LEU A 47 3.89 -8.59 -4.85
N VAL A 48 3.87 -9.31 -3.74
CA VAL A 48 3.23 -10.61 -3.64
C VAL A 48 1.90 -10.50 -2.89
N ALA A 49 0.87 -11.09 -3.46
CA ALA A 49 -0.40 -11.28 -2.80
C ALA A 49 -0.24 -12.34 -1.69
N CYS A 50 -0.32 -11.90 -0.43
CA CYS A 50 -0.15 -12.74 0.75
C CYS A 50 -1.51 -13.33 1.18
N SER A 51 -1.51 -14.61 1.51
CA SER A 51 -2.62 -15.31 2.17
C SER A 51 -2.61 -15.06 3.68
N VAL A 52 -3.67 -15.47 4.38
CA VAL A 52 -3.72 -15.39 5.85
C VAL A 52 -2.58 -16.18 6.49
N ASP A 53 -2.22 -17.34 5.94
CA ASP A 53 -1.11 -18.17 6.44
C ASP A 53 0.25 -17.48 6.25
N ASP A 54 0.45 -16.80 5.12
CA ASP A 54 1.67 -16.00 4.89
C ASP A 54 1.78 -14.88 5.93
N VAL A 55 0.69 -14.15 6.16
CA VAL A 55 0.65 -13.02 7.11
C VAL A 55 0.84 -13.52 8.53
N ALA A 56 0.23 -14.65 8.91
CA ALA A 56 0.43 -15.27 10.21
C ALA A 56 1.89 -15.72 10.40
N GLY A 57 2.49 -16.31 9.37
CA GLY A 57 3.92 -16.65 9.37
C GLY A 57 4.81 -15.43 9.55
N VAL A 58 4.51 -14.33 8.86
CA VAL A 58 5.23 -13.05 9.03
C VAL A 58 5.07 -12.51 10.44
N LEU A 59 3.85 -12.52 10.98
CA LEU A 59 3.56 -12.08 12.35
C LEU A 59 4.40 -12.86 13.38
N GLU A 60 4.49 -14.18 13.25
CA GLU A 60 5.30 -15.00 14.17
C GLU A 60 6.80 -14.63 14.15
N HIS A 61 7.34 -14.24 13.00
CA HIS A 61 8.73 -13.81 12.88
C HIS A 61 8.98 -12.43 13.51
N ILE A 62 8.01 -11.52 13.44
CA ILE A 62 8.17 -10.14 13.93
C ILE A 62 7.58 -9.92 15.33
N ARG A 63 6.94 -10.93 15.95
CA ARG A 63 6.21 -10.81 17.23
C ARG A 63 7.03 -10.24 18.38
N GLY A 64 8.36 -10.40 18.36
CA GLY A 64 9.28 -9.85 19.36
C GLY A 64 9.52 -8.34 19.21
N THR A 65 9.11 -7.76 18.09
CA THR A 65 9.32 -6.35 17.74
C THR A 65 7.97 -5.64 17.62
N PHE A 66 7.47 -5.15 18.75
CA PHE A 66 6.16 -4.50 18.85
C PHE A 66 5.91 -3.37 17.81
N PRO A 67 6.89 -2.49 17.49
CA PRO A 67 6.76 -1.53 16.40
C PRO A 67 6.37 -2.14 15.05
N ALA A 68 7.01 -3.25 14.67
CA ALA A 68 6.74 -3.93 13.40
C ALA A 68 5.36 -4.58 13.38
N VAL A 69 4.92 -5.13 14.52
CA VAL A 69 3.57 -5.69 14.67
C VAL A 69 2.51 -4.60 14.48
N ASN A 70 2.70 -3.42 15.07
CA ASN A 70 1.77 -2.30 14.89
C ASN A 70 1.69 -1.84 13.44
N VAL A 71 2.85 -1.74 12.78
CA VAL A 71 2.92 -1.39 11.36
C VAL A 71 2.21 -2.45 10.50
N LEU A 72 2.40 -3.74 10.80
CA LEU A 72 1.72 -4.82 10.09
C LEU A 72 0.19 -4.68 10.19
N PHE A 73 -0.35 -4.45 11.38
CA PHE A 73 -1.81 -4.31 11.57
C PHE A 73 -2.37 -2.99 11.06
N GLU A 74 -1.56 -1.95 10.92
CA GLU A 74 -1.99 -0.69 10.31
C GLU A 74 -2.44 -0.90 8.86
N PHE A 75 -1.82 -1.85 8.15
CA PHE A 75 -2.25 -2.23 6.82
C PHE A 75 -3.62 -2.92 6.78
N GLY A 76 -4.12 -3.46 7.89
CA GLY A 76 -5.45 -4.06 7.95
C GLY A 76 -6.59 -3.04 7.88
N ARG A 77 -6.29 -1.73 8.00
CA ARG A 77 -7.31 -0.69 7.87
C ARG A 77 -7.88 -0.65 6.44
N PRO A 78 -9.17 -0.31 6.28
CA PRO A 78 -9.76 -0.11 4.96
C PRO A 78 -9.02 1.01 4.21
N GLY A 79 -8.52 0.71 3.02
CA GLY A 79 -7.80 1.66 2.16
C GLY A 79 -8.47 1.81 0.79
N ILE A 80 -7.97 2.76 0.00
CA ILE A 80 -8.39 2.97 -1.39
C ILE A 80 -7.41 2.21 -2.30
N SER A 81 -7.95 1.38 -3.20
CA SER A 81 -7.16 0.69 -4.23
C SER A 81 -7.05 1.53 -5.50
N TYR A 82 -5.88 1.54 -6.13
CA TYR A 82 -5.64 2.25 -7.39
C TYR A 82 -4.61 1.51 -8.26
N GLY A 83 -4.59 1.79 -9.57
CA GLY A 83 -3.58 1.30 -10.51
C GLY A 83 -3.89 -0.02 -11.24
N GLN A 84 -3.02 -0.39 -12.17
CA GLN A 84 -2.99 -1.72 -12.81
C GLN A 84 -1.56 -2.28 -12.78
N PRO A 85 -1.29 -3.40 -12.05
CA PRO A 85 -2.23 -4.11 -11.18
C PRO A 85 -2.67 -3.27 -9.98
N ALA A 86 -3.86 -3.55 -9.44
CA ALA A 86 -4.41 -2.80 -8.31
C ALA A 86 -3.52 -2.97 -7.07
N VAL A 87 -3.16 -1.85 -6.45
CA VAL A 87 -2.39 -1.80 -5.20
C VAL A 87 -3.14 -0.96 -4.17
N MET A 88 -2.95 -1.30 -2.90
CA MET A 88 -3.37 -0.46 -1.78
C MET A 88 -2.23 0.50 -1.45
N THR A 89 -2.56 1.77 -1.24
CA THR A 89 -1.60 2.83 -0.97
C THR A 89 -1.76 3.32 0.47
N PHE A 90 -0.65 3.45 1.18
CA PHE A 90 -0.58 3.95 2.54
C PHE A 90 0.50 5.02 2.62
N ARG A 91 0.18 6.23 3.11
CA ARG A 91 1.20 7.27 3.29
C ARG A 91 2.11 6.87 4.45
N LEU A 92 3.43 6.92 4.27
CA LEU A 92 4.38 6.62 5.33
C LEU A 92 4.18 7.54 6.55
N MET A 93 3.78 8.79 6.31
CA MET A 93 3.41 9.72 7.38
C MET A 93 2.18 9.25 8.16
N ASP A 94 1.16 8.69 7.53
CA ASP A 94 -0.01 8.20 8.27
C ASP A 94 0.36 6.98 9.12
N ILE A 95 1.16 6.07 8.57
CA ILE A 95 1.71 4.93 9.32
C ILE A 95 2.49 5.42 10.53
N LEU A 96 3.38 6.41 10.36
CA LEU A 96 4.15 7.03 11.45
C LEU A 96 3.22 7.52 12.58
N HIS A 97 2.19 8.30 12.23
CA HIS A 97 1.26 8.87 13.21
C HIS A 97 0.42 7.81 13.91
N HIS A 98 -0.12 6.83 13.18
CA HIS A 98 -1.00 5.81 13.75
C HIS A 98 -0.26 4.78 14.60
N THR A 99 0.99 4.47 14.24
CA THR A 99 1.85 3.55 15.00
C THR A 99 2.62 4.24 16.12
N ARG A 100 2.50 5.57 16.23
CA ARG A 100 3.18 6.42 17.23
C ARG A 100 4.71 6.30 17.18
N LEU A 101 5.25 6.09 15.99
CA LEU A 101 6.68 6.11 15.75
C LEU A 101 7.18 7.56 15.63
N HIS A 102 8.44 7.79 15.97
CA HIS A 102 8.98 9.16 16.10
C HIS A 102 9.59 9.69 14.81
N GLU A 103 10.10 8.80 13.97
CA GLU A 103 10.78 9.15 12.72
C GLU A 103 10.43 8.17 11.59
N ILE A 104 10.47 8.67 10.35
CA ILE A 104 10.20 7.87 9.15
C ILE A 104 11.21 6.72 9.02
N GLY A 105 12.45 6.90 9.48
CA GLY A 105 13.46 5.83 9.52
C GLY A 105 12.98 4.59 10.28
N GLN A 106 12.30 4.76 11.42
CA GLN A 106 11.73 3.66 12.20
C GLN A 106 10.63 2.92 11.44
N VAL A 107 9.80 3.67 10.70
CA VAL A 107 8.77 3.09 9.83
C VAL A 107 9.43 2.24 8.75
N MET A 108 10.45 2.77 8.07
CA MET A 108 11.18 2.05 7.03
C MET A 108 11.85 0.78 7.57
N THR A 109 12.51 0.84 8.73
CA THR A 109 13.10 -0.33 9.39
C THR A 109 12.05 -1.39 9.74
N CYS A 110 10.86 -0.99 10.20
CA CYS A 110 9.77 -1.92 10.46
C CYS A 110 9.29 -2.62 9.19
N LEU A 111 9.13 -1.87 8.11
CA LEU A 111 8.67 -2.39 6.83
C LEU A 111 9.72 -3.28 6.15
N GLU A 112 11.00 -2.98 6.32
CA GLU A 112 12.12 -3.87 5.94
C GLU A 112 12.09 -5.20 6.71
N MET A 113 11.86 -5.16 8.03
CA MET A 113 11.71 -6.39 8.83
C MET A 113 10.54 -7.24 8.35
N ILE A 114 9.40 -6.62 8.02
CA ILE A 114 8.22 -7.31 7.48
C ILE A 114 8.54 -7.95 6.12
N ASN A 115 9.19 -7.22 5.21
CA ASN A 115 9.64 -7.76 3.92
C ASN A 115 10.60 -8.94 4.12
N GLN A 116 11.57 -8.83 5.02
CA GLN A 116 12.53 -9.90 5.31
C GLN A 116 11.83 -11.13 5.89
N ALA A 117 10.88 -10.95 6.80
CA ALA A 117 10.07 -12.04 7.35
C ALA A 117 9.32 -12.80 6.23
N LEU A 118 8.75 -12.08 5.25
CA LEU A 118 8.05 -12.73 4.13
C LEU A 118 9.01 -13.58 3.29
N THR A 119 10.24 -13.10 3.03
CA THR A 119 11.22 -13.90 2.27
C THR A 119 11.55 -15.23 2.94
N VAL A 120 11.56 -15.25 4.29
CA VAL A 120 11.79 -16.47 5.07
C VAL A 120 10.57 -17.39 5.01
N VAL A 121 9.37 -16.85 5.21
CA VAL A 121 8.11 -17.61 5.18
C VAL A 121 7.89 -18.28 3.82
N ARG A 122 8.08 -17.54 2.73
CA ARG A 122 7.89 -18.05 1.37
C ARG A 122 9.08 -18.78 0.77
N LYS A 123 10.26 -18.70 1.41
CA LYS A 123 11.53 -19.20 0.88
C LYS A 123 11.84 -18.63 -0.51
N ASP A 124 11.44 -17.38 -0.73
CA ASP A 124 11.62 -16.65 -1.98
C ASP A 124 12.27 -15.29 -1.67
N PRO A 125 13.54 -15.08 -2.05
CA PRO A 125 14.26 -13.83 -1.78
C PRO A 125 13.74 -12.66 -2.63
N SER A 126 12.99 -12.93 -3.69
CA SER A 126 12.38 -11.90 -4.54
C SER A 126 11.04 -11.42 -4.00
N ALA A 127 10.36 -12.20 -3.15
CA ALA A 127 9.06 -11.83 -2.60
C ALA A 127 9.13 -10.53 -1.80
N ARG A 128 8.19 -9.61 -2.06
CA ARG A 128 8.00 -8.39 -1.28
C ARG A 128 6.59 -8.33 -0.74
N PHE A 129 6.50 -8.07 0.56
CA PHE A 129 5.25 -7.82 1.27
C PHE A 129 4.73 -6.42 0.92
N CYS A 130 5.65 -5.45 0.92
CA CYS A 130 5.38 -4.06 0.59
C CYS A 130 6.51 -3.44 -0.23
N GLY A 131 6.17 -2.43 -1.04
CA GLY A 131 7.11 -1.64 -1.84
C GLY A 131 6.87 -0.15 -1.63
N TYR A 132 7.84 0.68 -2.01
CA TYR A 132 7.74 2.13 -1.83
C TYR A 132 7.85 2.85 -3.15
N ASP A 133 7.19 4.00 -3.24
CA ASP A 133 7.42 4.95 -4.31
C ASP A 133 8.25 6.15 -3.83
N ASN A 134 8.65 6.99 -4.78
CA ASN A 134 9.42 8.21 -4.50
C ASN A 134 8.54 9.33 -3.90
N GLU A 135 7.23 9.12 -3.75
CA GLU A 135 6.27 10.08 -3.22
C GLU A 135 5.98 9.84 -1.73
N GLY A 136 6.57 8.80 -1.13
CA GLY A 136 6.42 8.46 0.28
C GLY A 136 5.20 7.58 0.56
N HIS A 137 4.75 6.81 -0.42
CA HIS A 137 3.73 5.80 -0.25
C HIS A 137 4.34 4.41 -0.08
N CYS A 138 3.75 3.65 0.83
CA CYS A 138 3.91 2.21 0.95
C CYS A 138 2.76 1.53 0.20
N LEU A 139 3.10 0.53 -0.61
CA LEU A 139 2.21 -0.18 -1.50
C LEU A 139 2.13 -1.65 -1.07
N ILE A 140 0.92 -2.20 -0.99
CA ILE A 140 0.71 -3.63 -0.75
C ILE A 140 -0.34 -4.19 -1.72
N ALA A 141 -0.34 -5.51 -1.93
CA ALA A 141 -1.36 -6.17 -2.71
C ALA A 141 -2.72 -6.13 -1.98
N PRO A 142 -3.85 -5.94 -2.69
CA PRO A 142 -5.20 -5.94 -2.10
C PRO A 142 -5.52 -7.18 -1.26
N GLN A 143 -5.10 -8.36 -1.72
CA GLN A 143 -5.28 -9.62 -0.99
C GLN A 143 -4.50 -9.63 0.34
N THR A 144 -3.32 -9.01 0.38
CA THR A 144 -2.53 -8.90 1.61
C THR A 144 -3.28 -8.07 2.64
N GLN A 145 -3.89 -6.95 2.24
CA GLN A 145 -4.72 -6.13 3.13
C GLN A 145 -5.89 -6.93 3.72
N ALA A 146 -6.64 -7.64 2.87
CA ALA A 146 -7.76 -8.47 3.31
C ALA A 146 -7.30 -9.57 4.28
N SER A 147 -6.18 -10.22 4.00
CA SER A 147 -5.62 -11.27 4.84
C SER A 147 -5.18 -10.75 6.23
N ILE A 148 -4.60 -9.56 6.31
CA ILE A 148 -4.27 -8.90 7.58
C ILE A 148 -5.55 -8.59 8.38
N ALA A 149 -6.58 -8.06 7.71
CA ALA A 149 -7.85 -7.76 8.35
C ALA A 149 -8.52 -9.02 8.93
N THR A 150 -8.52 -10.13 8.17
CA THR A 150 -9.02 -11.43 8.64
C THR A 150 -8.21 -11.94 9.84
N LEU A 151 -6.88 -11.88 9.78
CA LEU A 151 -6.03 -12.33 10.88
C LEU A 151 -6.30 -11.54 12.18
N TRP A 152 -6.47 -10.22 12.07
CA TRP A 152 -6.83 -9.37 13.20
C TRP A 152 -8.19 -9.76 13.81
N GLN A 153 -9.20 -9.97 12.97
CA GLN A 153 -10.54 -10.38 13.42
C GLN A 153 -10.50 -11.72 14.16
N ASP A 154 -9.77 -12.70 13.63
CA ASP A 154 -9.61 -14.01 14.26
C ASP A 154 -8.92 -13.92 15.63
N MET A 155 -7.89 -13.09 15.74
CA MET A 155 -7.19 -12.84 17.01
C MET A 155 -8.13 -12.22 18.05
N MET A 156 -8.91 -11.22 17.65
CA MET A 156 -9.90 -10.57 18.53
C MET A 156 -11.00 -11.55 18.98
N ALA A 157 -11.52 -12.39 18.07
CA ALA A 157 -12.53 -13.38 18.40
C ALA A 157 -12.02 -14.42 19.43
N ARG A 158 -10.76 -14.87 19.28
CA ARG A 158 -10.12 -15.79 20.23
C ARG A 158 -9.93 -15.16 21.61
N GLN A 159 -9.55 -13.88 21.67
CA GLN A 159 -9.42 -13.16 22.94
C GLN A 159 -10.76 -13.01 23.66
N GLN A 160 -11.84 -12.71 22.94
CA GLN A 160 -13.17 -12.61 23.52
C GLN A 160 -13.66 -13.97 24.05
N ALA A 161 -13.41 -15.06 23.34
CA ALA A 161 -13.76 -16.41 23.79
C ALA A 161 -12.96 -16.89 25.01
N GLN A 162 -11.77 -16.34 25.24
CA GLN A 162 -10.90 -16.68 26.37
C GLN A 162 -11.10 -15.78 27.60
N GLN A 163 -11.87 -14.69 27.49
CA GLN A 163 -12.25 -13.88 28.66
C GLN A 163 -13.29 -14.66 29.47
N PRO A 164 -12.94 -15.15 30.69
CA PRO A 164 -13.92 -15.83 31.53
C PRO A 164 -15.00 -14.82 31.90
N ASN A 165 -16.27 -15.21 31.75
CA ASN A 165 -17.40 -14.44 32.28
C ASN A 165 -17.15 -14.19 33.78
N ALA A 166 -16.80 -12.95 34.14
CA ALA A 166 -16.58 -12.52 35.52
C ALA A 166 -17.84 -12.60 36.40
N ASN A 167 -18.97 -13.09 35.86
CA ASN A 167 -20.26 -13.21 36.51
C ASN A 167 -20.53 -14.58 37.15
N ASP A 168 -19.66 -15.59 36.99
CA ASP A 168 -19.91 -16.95 37.52
C ASP A 168 -19.33 -17.18 38.93
N ARG A 169 -18.92 -16.11 39.63
CA ARG A 169 -18.25 -16.19 40.94
C ARG A 169 -19.05 -15.62 42.11
N ILE A 170 -20.37 -15.80 42.08
CA ILE A 170 -21.21 -15.62 43.27
C ILE A 170 -22.07 -16.88 43.44
N ALA A 171 -21.45 -17.94 43.94
CA ALA A 171 -22.19 -19.01 44.59
C ALA A 171 -22.63 -18.49 45.98
N PRO A 172 -23.93 -18.56 46.34
CA PRO A 172 -24.33 -18.27 47.70
C PRO A 172 -23.88 -19.44 48.59
N ALA A 173 -23.04 -19.14 49.58
CA ALA A 173 -22.73 -20.09 50.65
C ALA A 173 -23.93 -20.17 51.60
N ALA A 174 -24.15 -21.40 52.09
CA ALA A 174 -25.22 -21.89 52.95
C ALA A 174 -25.49 -21.07 54.21
#